data_AF-A0A165G0U4-F1
#
_entry.id   AF-A0A165G0U4-F1
#
_cell.length_a   1.000
_cell.length_b   1.000
_cell.length_c   1.000
_cell.angle_alpha   90.00
_cell.angle_beta   90.00
_cell.angle_gamma   90.00
#
_symmetry.space_group_name_H-M   'P 1'
#
loop_
_entity.id
_entity.type
_entity.pdbx_description
1 polymer ?
#
loop_
_entity_poly.entity_id
_entity_poly.type
_entity_poly.pdbx_seq_one_letter_code
_entity_poly.pdbx_strand_id
1 'polypeptide(L)'
;MSLSYKVSVLAQEHTRLVSELAKLEYAPGALKTAKTYVADLKTQIIAVSAELKAAKKAEDVTGVELHEFKHAALRNITYRATGQKAKWDAKASKVERAYVDARERRVNAEASLRSLKATLSESEQNVETLTGEVAQRDALLREQLQMYSHVFDGPTPEAPQDDQLEWIVKRNEEESKVHQAALDLETQTLASLQDAKKMLDNCLHKMQEAQNRRDTDLLSSKTADMWESQAITAAQIFAQHFESAYATAQRSNPAVNALPVITLPKTDPNEVRFNNIWDNEQVRRVWAGISSVKETGRALCLEITRTEERIKRAEEKVEPVAEALTRARANLLAFRKTTFEAFASQAAPPDYTEEAHAAAAAPPPPPPEPVNAPPYA
;
A
#
# COMPACT_ATOMS: atom_id res chain seq x y z
N MET A 1 1.80 -4.80 -46.45
CA MET A 1 2.96 -3.88 -46.45
C MET A 1 4.11 -4.60 -45.75
N SER A 2 5.34 -4.48 -46.24
CA SER A 2 6.51 -5.12 -45.63
C SER A 2 6.85 -4.47 -44.27
N LEU A 3 7.50 -5.23 -43.39
CA LEU A 3 7.90 -4.74 -42.06
C LEU A 3 8.88 -3.57 -42.19
N SER A 4 9.85 -3.70 -43.11
CA SER A 4 10.84 -2.66 -43.42
C SER A 4 10.20 -1.31 -43.79
N TYR A 5 9.11 -1.30 -44.57
CA TYR A 5 8.41 -0.05 -44.90
C TYR A 5 7.80 0.60 -43.65
N LYS A 6 7.06 -0.17 -42.83
CA LYS A 6 6.46 0.35 -41.59
C LYS A 6 7.52 0.92 -40.64
N VAL A 7 8.65 0.24 -40.49
CA VAL A 7 9.77 0.69 -39.64
C VAL A 7 10.36 1.99 -40.17
N SER A 8 10.59 2.10 -41.50
CA SER A 8 11.18 3.30 -42.10
C SER A 8 10.35 4.56 -41.86
N VAL A 9 9.02 4.45 -41.90
CA VAL A 9 8.09 5.57 -41.66
C VAL A 9 8.13 6.04 -40.20
N LEU A 10 8.37 5.14 -39.25
CA LEU A 10 8.31 5.42 -37.81
C LEU A 10 9.69 5.61 -37.14
N ALA A 11 10.79 5.46 -37.88
CA ALA A 11 12.15 5.45 -37.33
C ALA A 11 12.53 6.75 -36.58
N GLN A 12 12.11 7.91 -37.11
CA GLN A 12 12.39 9.20 -36.47
C GLN A 12 11.63 9.37 -35.16
N GLU A 13 10.36 8.95 -35.12
CA GLU A 13 9.54 9.00 -33.91
C GLU A 13 10.06 8.04 -32.84
N HIS A 14 10.48 6.84 -33.24
CA HIS A 14 11.12 5.87 -32.34
C HIS A 14 12.38 6.46 -31.68
N THR A 15 13.25 7.09 -32.47
CA THR A 15 14.47 7.72 -31.97
C THR A 15 14.15 8.82 -30.96
N ARG A 16 13.14 9.65 -31.24
CA ARG A 16 12.66 10.69 -30.32
C ARG A 16 12.19 10.06 -29.00
N LEU A 17 11.31 9.06 -29.06
CA LEU A 17 10.76 8.39 -27.87
C LEU A 17 11.84 7.75 -27.00
N VAL A 18 12.78 7.02 -27.60
CA VAL A 18 13.88 6.39 -26.86
C VAL A 18 14.75 7.45 -26.18
N SER A 19 15.03 8.57 -26.85
CA SER A 19 15.83 9.67 -26.27
C SER A 19 15.12 10.37 -25.11
N GLU A 20 13.79 10.53 -25.18
CA GLU A 20 12.99 11.13 -24.10
C GLU A 20 12.86 10.16 -22.91
N LEU A 21 12.63 8.86 -23.18
CA LEU A 21 12.59 7.83 -22.15
C LEU A 21 13.90 7.73 -21.37
N ALA A 22 15.05 7.78 -22.07
CA ALA A 22 16.38 7.72 -21.44
C ALA A 22 16.58 8.85 -20.41
N LYS A 23 16.02 10.04 -20.65
CA LYS A 23 16.11 11.17 -19.70
C LYS A 23 15.31 10.91 -18.42
N LEU A 24 14.27 10.07 -18.46
CA LEU A 24 13.35 9.83 -17.35
C LEU A 24 13.59 8.47 -16.65
N GLU A 25 14.63 7.72 -17.01
CA GLU A 25 14.91 6.40 -16.43
C GLU A 25 15.21 6.46 -14.92
N TYR A 26 15.76 7.56 -14.43
CA TYR A 26 16.08 7.73 -13.01
C TYR A 26 14.83 7.94 -12.12
N ALA A 27 13.73 8.46 -12.70
CA ALA A 27 12.61 9.01 -11.94
C ALA A 27 11.91 7.99 -11.02
N PRO A 28 11.64 6.73 -11.42
CA PRO A 28 11.00 5.76 -10.53
C PRO A 28 11.84 5.42 -9.29
N GLY A 29 13.17 5.28 -9.46
CA GLY A 29 14.10 5.02 -8.37
C GLY A 29 14.19 6.20 -7.41
N ALA A 30 14.32 7.41 -7.95
CA ALA A 30 14.34 8.64 -7.17
C ALA A 30 13.03 8.85 -6.39
N LEU A 31 11.87 8.58 -7.00
CA LEU A 31 10.56 8.68 -6.36
C LEU A 31 10.44 7.74 -5.15
N LYS A 32 10.93 6.50 -5.28
CA LYS A 32 10.93 5.53 -4.18
C LYS A 32 11.74 6.05 -2.98
N THR A 33 12.95 6.53 -3.24
CA THR A 33 13.85 7.09 -2.22
C THR A 33 13.28 8.37 -1.58
N ALA A 34 12.64 9.24 -2.37
CA ALA A 34 12.01 10.46 -1.87
C ALA A 34 10.82 10.12 -0.95
N LYS A 35 9.99 9.14 -1.31
CA LYS A 35 8.88 8.67 -0.46
C LYS A 35 9.35 8.08 0.86
N THR A 36 10.42 7.29 0.86
CA THR A 36 11.00 6.76 2.11
C THR A 36 11.54 7.88 2.99
N TYR A 37 12.25 8.86 2.41
CA TYR A 37 12.75 10.00 3.15
C TYR A 37 11.63 10.86 3.77
N VAL A 38 10.53 11.08 3.04
CA VAL A 38 9.34 11.76 3.58
C VAL A 38 8.72 10.99 4.75
N ALA A 39 8.66 9.66 4.67
CA ALA A 39 8.18 8.83 5.77
C ALA A 39 9.07 8.99 7.01
N ASP A 40 10.40 8.95 6.83
CA ASP A 40 11.36 9.14 7.91
C ASP A 40 11.22 10.53 8.56
N LEU A 41 11.10 11.60 7.77
CA LEU A 41 10.85 12.95 8.28
C LEU A 41 9.57 13.03 9.11
N LYS A 42 8.49 12.35 8.69
CA LYS A 42 7.23 12.30 9.46
C LYS A 42 7.44 11.62 10.81
N THR A 43 8.22 10.54 10.88
CA THR A 43 8.55 9.90 12.17
C THR A 43 9.38 10.81 13.07
N GLN A 44 10.36 11.53 12.52
CA GLN A 44 11.18 12.49 13.27
C GLN A 44 10.33 13.65 13.82
N ILE A 45 9.40 14.17 13.02
CA ILE A 45 8.45 15.22 13.46
C ILE A 45 7.60 14.73 14.63
N ILE A 46 7.11 13.48 14.59
CA ILE A 46 6.34 12.90 15.70
C ILE A 46 7.20 12.86 16.97
N ALA A 47 8.44 12.37 16.88
CA ALA A 47 9.37 12.30 18.01
C ALA A 47 9.67 13.69 18.61
N VAL A 48 10.08 14.65 17.78
CA VAL A 48 10.38 16.03 18.23
C VAL A 48 9.11 16.73 18.75
N SER A 49 7.93 16.43 18.21
CA SER A 49 6.67 16.98 18.73
C SER A 49 6.33 16.46 20.13
N ALA A 50 6.68 15.20 20.43
CA ALA A 50 6.53 14.62 21.76
C ALA A 50 7.53 15.24 22.74
N GLU A 51 8.78 15.42 22.31
CA GLU A 51 9.81 16.12 23.09
C GLU A 51 9.39 17.57 23.39
N LEU A 52 8.87 18.29 22.40
CA LEU A 52 8.35 19.65 22.59
C LEU A 52 7.23 19.70 23.62
N LYS A 53 6.30 18.73 23.60
CA LYS A 53 5.23 18.63 24.61
C LYS A 53 5.80 18.36 26.00
N ALA A 54 6.82 17.52 26.11
CA ALA A 54 7.48 17.23 27.38
C ALA A 54 8.25 18.46 27.91
N ALA A 55 8.98 19.16 27.04
CA ALA A 55 9.71 20.38 27.38
C ALA A 55 8.77 21.52 27.81
N LYS A 56 7.63 21.71 27.13
CA LYS A 56 6.59 22.67 27.54
C LYS A 56 6.05 22.37 28.94
N LYS A 57 5.69 21.11 29.20
CA LYS A 57 5.24 20.69 30.54
C LYS A 57 6.30 20.95 31.61
N ALA A 58 7.57 20.69 31.31
CA ALA A 58 8.67 20.93 32.24
C ALA A 58 8.89 22.43 32.51
N GLU A 59 8.80 23.28 31.48
CA GLU A 59 8.87 24.74 31.62
C GLU A 59 7.68 25.29 32.42
N ASP A 60 6.46 24.77 32.20
CA ASP A 60 5.28 25.16 32.97
C ASP A 60 5.45 24.83 34.46
N VAL A 61 5.88 23.60 34.78
CA VAL A 61 6.10 23.15 36.17
C VAL A 61 7.20 23.97 36.85
N THR A 62 8.39 24.08 36.22
CA THR A 62 9.51 24.84 36.78
C THR A 62 9.23 26.35 36.82
N GLY A 63 8.39 26.86 35.92
CA GLY A 63 7.92 28.24 35.91
C GLY A 63 7.00 28.57 37.08
N VAL A 64 6.07 27.68 37.41
CA VAL A 64 5.25 27.80 38.64
C VAL A 64 6.15 27.75 39.88
N GLU A 65 7.08 26.79 39.96
CA GLU A 65 8.02 26.69 41.08
C GLU A 65 8.86 27.97 41.25
N LEU A 66 9.36 28.54 40.14
CA LEU A 66 10.12 29.78 40.15
C LEU A 66 9.27 30.96 40.63
N HIS A 67 8.02 31.04 40.16
CA HIS A 67 7.07 32.07 40.56
C HIS A 67 6.74 31.97 42.07
N GLU A 68 6.37 30.79 42.55
CA GLU A 68 6.11 30.56 43.98
C GLU A 68 7.33 30.87 44.85
N PHE A 69 8.53 30.49 44.40
CA PHE A 69 9.77 30.77 45.11
C PHE A 69 10.06 32.28 45.20
N LYS A 70 9.82 33.03 44.12
CA LYS A 70 9.97 34.49 44.09
C LYS A 70 8.96 35.22 45.00
N HIS A 71 7.73 34.72 45.08
CA HIS A 71 6.66 35.34 45.87
C HIS A 71 6.61 34.88 47.35
N ALA A 72 7.42 33.90 47.75
CA ALA A 72 7.51 33.44 49.13
C ALA A 72 8.30 34.39 50.06
N ALA A 73 7.89 35.66 50.14
CA ALA A 73 8.54 36.70 50.94
C ALA A 73 8.65 36.33 52.44
N LEU A 74 7.61 35.69 53.00
CA LEU A 74 7.61 35.21 54.40
C LEU A 74 8.65 34.10 54.63
N ARG A 75 8.82 33.18 53.68
CA ARG A 75 9.86 32.13 53.78
C ARG A 75 11.25 32.76 53.71
N ASN A 76 11.48 33.71 52.81
CA ASN A 76 12.75 34.43 52.73
C ASN A 76 13.11 35.13 54.07
N ILE A 77 12.14 35.77 54.73
CA ILE A 77 12.33 36.40 56.05
C ILE A 77 12.71 35.36 57.12
N THR A 78 12.03 34.21 57.17
CA THR A 78 12.36 33.13 58.13
C THR A 78 13.73 32.49 57.91
N TYR A 79 14.15 32.28 56.65
CA TYR A 79 15.48 31.75 56.32
C TYR A 79 16.60 32.76 56.65
N ARG A 80 16.31 34.07 56.53
CA ARG A 80 17.23 35.13 56.98
C ARG A 80 17.33 35.20 58.51
N ALA A 81 16.21 35.11 59.22
CA ALA A 81 16.18 35.15 60.69
C ALA A 81 16.89 33.94 61.33
N THR A 82 16.90 32.78 60.67
CA THR A 82 17.56 31.55 61.14
C THR A 82 19.03 31.41 60.69
N GLY A 83 19.59 32.42 60.01
CA GLY A 83 20.98 32.40 59.53
C GLY A 83 21.25 31.47 58.33
N GLN A 84 20.21 30.93 57.69
CA GLN A 84 20.33 29.94 56.60
C GLN A 84 20.27 30.54 55.18
N LYS A 85 20.63 31.82 55.02
CA LYS A 85 20.55 32.56 53.75
C LYS A 85 21.23 31.83 52.58
N ALA A 86 22.43 31.27 52.78
CA ALA A 86 23.15 30.54 51.73
C ALA A 86 22.37 29.34 51.17
N LYS A 87 21.57 28.65 52.00
CA LYS A 87 20.73 27.53 51.56
C LYS A 87 19.54 28.00 50.72
N TRP A 88 19.01 29.19 51.01
CA TRP A 88 17.95 29.80 50.21
C TRP A 88 18.47 30.21 48.83
N ASP A 89 19.62 30.90 48.78
CA ASP A 89 20.23 31.34 47.53
C ASP A 89 20.64 30.15 46.63
N ALA A 90 21.15 29.06 47.23
CA ALA A 90 21.44 27.83 46.50
C ALA A 90 20.18 27.16 45.90
N LYS A 91 19.05 27.16 46.63
CA LYS A 91 17.76 26.66 46.12
C LYS A 91 17.21 27.56 45.01
N ALA A 92 17.30 28.89 45.17
CA ALA A 92 16.90 29.87 44.17
C ALA A 92 17.64 29.63 42.84
N SER A 93 18.97 29.54 42.92
CA SER A 93 19.82 29.30 41.75
C SER A 93 19.51 27.95 41.08
N LYS A 94 19.17 26.91 41.85
CA LYS A 94 18.79 25.60 41.31
C LYS A 94 17.48 25.67 40.52
N VAL A 95 16.46 26.35 41.05
CA VAL A 95 15.16 26.49 40.38
C VAL A 95 15.29 27.37 39.13
N GLU A 96 16.06 28.46 39.20
CA GLU A 96 16.35 29.31 38.05
C GLU A 96 17.07 28.56 36.93
N ARG A 97 18.10 27.76 37.26
CA ARG A 97 18.79 26.91 36.26
C ARG A 97 17.85 25.89 35.66
N ALA A 98 17.04 25.20 36.47
CA ALA A 98 16.08 24.22 35.97
C ALA A 98 15.05 24.84 35.00
N TYR A 99 14.60 26.06 35.29
CA TYR A 99 13.70 26.80 34.40
C TYR A 99 14.39 27.21 33.09
N VAL A 100 15.62 27.74 33.16
CA VAL A 100 16.39 28.11 31.96
C VAL A 100 16.65 26.88 31.09
N ASP A 101 17.10 25.77 31.69
CA ASP A 101 17.33 24.51 30.97
C ASP A 101 16.05 23.99 30.30
N ALA A 102 14.90 24.05 30.99
CA ALA A 102 13.61 23.64 30.43
C ALA A 102 13.19 24.52 29.25
N ARG A 103 13.39 25.84 29.37
CA ARG A 103 13.09 26.81 28.32
C ARG A 103 14.00 26.67 27.11
N GLU A 104 15.30 26.44 27.31
CA GLU A 104 16.24 26.17 26.21
C GLU A 104 15.86 24.90 25.45
N ARG A 105 15.52 23.82 26.16
CA ARG A 105 15.01 22.58 25.53
C ARG A 105 13.76 22.84 24.70
N ARG A 106 12.81 23.65 25.20
CA ARG A 106 11.63 24.02 24.43
C ARG A 106 12.01 24.77 23.15
N VAL A 107 12.85 25.81 23.26
CA VAL A 107 13.25 26.63 22.10
C VAL A 107 13.97 25.78 21.05
N ASN A 108 14.87 24.89 21.47
CA ASN A 108 15.60 23.99 20.58
C ASN A 108 14.65 22.98 19.90
N ALA A 109 13.69 22.41 20.63
CA ALA A 109 12.67 21.53 20.08
C ALA A 109 11.73 22.27 19.10
N GLU A 110 11.37 23.53 19.38
CA GLU A 110 10.58 24.36 18.45
C GLU A 110 11.35 24.69 17.17
N ALA A 111 12.63 25.05 17.28
CA ALA A 111 13.49 25.33 16.13
C ALA A 111 13.65 24.08 15.26
N SER A 112 13.92 22.93 15.88
CA SER A 112 14.06 21.63 15.19
C SER A 112 12.75 21.21 14.52
N LEU A 113 11.61 21.41 15.19
CA LEU A 113 10.30 21.10 14.59
C LEU A 113 9.99 22.01 13.40
N ARG A 114 10.36 23.29 13.47
CA ARG A 114 10.19 24.23 12.34
C ARG A 114 11.06 23.84 11.16
N SER A 115 12.34 23.52 11.38
CA SER A 115 13.24 23.10 10.29
C SER A 115 12.76 21.79 9.65
N LEU A 116 12.42 20.78 10.45
CA LEU A 116 11.90 19.50 9.94
C LEU A 116 10.61 19.68 9.13
N LYS A 117 9.70 20.57 9.54
CA LYS A 117 8.48 20.87 8.78
C LYS A 117 8.78 21.59 7.46
N ALA A 118 9.75 22.51 7.44
CA ALA A 118 10.16 23.17 6.20
C ALA A 118 10.77 22.16 5.22
N THR A 119 11.68 21.30 5.69
CA THR A 119 12.28 20.22 4.89
C THR A 119 11.25 19.21 4.42
N LEU A 120 10.24 18.89 5.24
CA LEU A 120 9.14 18.03 4.83
C LEU A 120 8.37 18.63 3.67
N SER A 121 8.01 19.92 3.74
CA SER A 121 7.29 20.62 2.67
C SER A 121 8.07 20.59 1.34
N GLU A 122 9.38 20.85 1.39
CA GLU A 122 10.26 20.79 0.22
C GLU A 122 10.35 19.36 -0.34
N SER A 123 10.46 18.37 0.54
CA SER A 123 10.54 16.96 0.16
C SER A 123 9.23 16.47 -0.46
N GLU A 124 8.09 16.92 0.04
CA GLU A 124 6.76 16.62 -0.53
C GLU A 124 6.60 17.24 -1.93
N GLN A 125 7.09 18.47 -2.15
CA GLN A 125 7.13 19.09 -3.48
C GLN A 125 8.04 18.32 -4.46
N ASN A 126 9.18 17.83 -3.99
CA ASN A 126 10.05 16.98 -4.79
C ASN A 126 9.37 15.64 -5.16
N VAL A 127 8.64 15.03 -4.22
CA VAL A 127 7.83 13.83 -4.50
C VAL A 127 6.79 14.13 -5.57
N GLU A 128 6.09 15.27 -5.51
CA GLU A 128 5.11 15.65 -6.52
C GLU A 128 5.74 15.81 -7.92
N THR A 129 6.91 16.45 -7.98
CA THR A 129 7.65 16.62 -9.24
C THR A 129 8.07 15.27 -9.83
N LEU A 130 8.66 14.40 -9.01
CA LEU A 130 9.04 13.04 -9.41
C LEU A 130 7.82 12.19 -9.81
N THR A 131 6.66 12.38 -9.18
CA THR A 131 5.43 11.71 -9.64
C THR A 131 4.99 12.17 -11.02
N GLY A 132 5.15 13.46 -11.34
CA GLY A 132 4.91 14.00 -12.67
C GLY A 132 5.86 13.41 -13.72
N GLU A 133 7.15 13.32 -13.41
CA GLU A 133 8.15 12.70 -14.29
C GLU A 133 7.87 11.21 -14.55
N VAL A 134 7.48 10.46 -13.50
CA VAL A 134 7.07 9.05 -13.65
C VAL A 134 5.82 8.94 -14.52
N ALA A 135 4.82 9.80 -14.32
CA ALA A 135 3.62 9.80 -15.15
C ALA A 135 3.93 10.12 -16.63
N GLN A 136 4.85 11.05 -16.89
CA GLN A 136 5.34 11.36 -18.24
C GLN A 136 6.07 10.16 -18.85
N ARG A 137 6.97 9.52 -18.10
CA ARG A 137 7.64 8.28 -18.54
C ARG A 137 6.63 7.21 -18.92
N ASP A 138 5.61 6.99 -18.10
CA ASP A 138 4.59 5.98 -18.33
C ASP A 138 3.68 6.32 -19.53
N ALA A 139 3.51 7.61 -19.85
CA ALA A 139 2.87 8.04 -21.09
C ALA A 139 3.73 7.71 -22.32
N LEU A 140 5.03 8.00 -22.28
CA LEU A 140 5.97 7.68 -23.36
C LEU A 140 6.13 6.17 -23.58
N LEU A 141 6.14 5.36 -22.51
CA LEU A 141 6.15 3.90 -22.63
C LEU A 141 4.89 3.37 -23.31
N ARG A 142 3.72 3.97 -23.04
CA ARG A 142 2.47 3.60 -23.73
C ARG A 142 2.52 3.98 -25.20
N GLU A 143 3.05 5.16 -25.53
CA GLU A 143 3.24 5.58 -26.93
C GLU A 143 4.19 4.63 -27.68
N GLN A 144 5.30 4.23 -27.04
CA GLN A 144 6.23 3.24 -27.60
C GLN A 144 5.55 1.88 -27.83
N LEU A 145 4.76 1.40 -26.87
CA LEU A 145 4.00 0.16 -27.02
C LEU A 145 2.98 0.24 -28.15
N GLN A 146 2.28 1.37 -28.29
CA GLN A 146 1.34 1.60 -29.39
C GLN A 146 2.05 1.60 -30.75
N MET A 147 3.21 2.26 -30.85
CA MET A 147 4.04 2.23 -32.04
C MET A 147 4.44 0.81 -32.42
N TYR A 148 4.91 0.02 -31.44
CA TYR A 148 5.25 -1.38 -31.68
C TYR A 148 4.05 -2.22 -32.07
N SER A 149 2.87 -2.01 -31.47
CA SER A 149 1.64 -2.71 -31.88
C SER A 149 1.31 -2.39 -33.34
N HIS A 150 1.43 -1.14 -33.79
CA HIS A 150 1.18 -0.81 -35.20
C HIS A 150 2.11 -1.52 -36.19
N VAL A 151 3.37 -1.72 -35.79
CA VAL A 151 4.40 -2.34 -36.62
C VAL A 151 4.24 -3.86 -36.64
N PHE A 152 4.13 -4.47 -35.46
CA PHE A 152 4.24 -5.90 -35.22
C PHE A 152 2.89 -6.61 -35.00
N ASP A 153 1.75 -5.91 -34.92
CA ASP A 153 0.46 -6.59 -34.80
C ASP A 153 0.10 -7.34 -36.09
N GLY A 154 -0.26 -8.60 -35.91
CA GLY A 154 -0.60 -9.54 -36.98
C GLY A 154 0.57 -10.47 -37.31
N PRO A 155 0.33 -11.48 -38.17
CA PRO A 155 1.35 -12.44 -38.53
C PRO A 155 2.54 -11.71 -39.17
N THR A 156 3.72 -11.85 -38.55
CA THR A 156 4.95 -11.20 -39.02
C THR A 156 5.87 -12.24 -39.66
N PRO A 157 5.67 -12.60 -40.95
CA PRO A 157 6.44 -13.65 -41.60
C PRO A 157 7.93 -13.33 -41.71
N GLU A 158 8.29 -12.04 -41.67
CA GLU A 158 9.68 -11.55 -41.65
C GLU A 158 10.36 -11.72 -40.26
N ALA A 159 9.58 -11.97 -39.20
CA ALA A 159 10.06 -12.15 -37.83
C ALA A 159 9.20 -13.18 -37.04
N PRO A 160 9.27 -14.49 -37.37
CA PRO A 160 8.43 -15.52 -36.74
C PRO A 160 8.70 -15.71 -35.24
N GLN A 161 9.81 -15.17 -34.74
CA GLN A 161 10.13 -15.14 -33.31
C GLN A 161 9.24 -14.17 -32.53
N ASP A 162 8.73 -13.09 -33.15
CA ASP A 162 7.78 -12.17 -32.50
C ASP A 162 6.48 -12.91 -32.16
N ASP A 163 5.92 -13.63 -33.14
CA ASP A 163 4.69 -14.41 -32.99
C ASP A 163 4.82 -15.46 -31.86
N GLN A 164 6.00 -16.10 -31.72
CA GLN A 164 6.27 -17.05 -30.64
C GLN A 164 6.29 -16.38 -29.26
N LEU A 165 6.94 -15.22 -29.16
CA LEU A 165 7.00 -14.46 -27.91
C LEU A 165 5.64 -13.89 -27.51
N GLU A 166 4.85 -13.42 -28.49
CA GLU A 166 3.48 -12.97 -28.28
C GLU A 166 2.60 -14.11 -27.73
N TRP A 167 2.72 -15.32 -28.30
CA TRP A 167 1.99 -16.48 -27.80
C TRP A 167 2.37 -16.84 -26.35
N ILE A 168 3.66 -16.75 -26.01
CA ILE A 168 4.14 -16.97 -24.63
C ILE A 168 3.55 -15.92 -23.68
N VAL A 169 3.53 -14.63 -24.06
CA VAL A 169 2.92 -13.57 -23.26
C VAL A 169 1.44 -13.87 -23.06
N LYS A 170 0.69 -14.16 -24.13
CA LYS A 170 -0.75 -14.46 -24.05
C LYS A 170 -1.05 -15.65 -23.14
N ARG A 171 -0.27 -16.72 -23.24
CA ARG A 171 -0.41 -17.90 -22.37
C ARG A 171 -0.17 -17.53 -20.90
N ASN A 172 0.89 -16.79 -20.61
CA ASN A 172 1.19 -16.36 -19.23
C ASN A 172 0.13 -15.38 -18.69
N GLU A 173 -0.48 -14.56 -19.54
CA GLU A 173 -1.61 -13.69 -19.15
C GLU A 173 -2.85 -14.49 -18.78
N GLU A 174 -3.18 -15.53 -19.57
CA GLU A 174 -4.29 -16.43 -19.27
C GLU A 174 -4.06 -17.18 -17.95
N GLU A 175 -2.85 -17.70 -17.74
CA GLU A 175 -2.46 -18.37 -16.49
C GLU A 175 -2.51 -17.41 -15.30
N SER A 176 -1.98 -16.19 -15.46
CA SER A 176 -2.03 -15.14 -14.43
C SER A 176 -3.47 -14.79 -14.04
N LYS A 177 -4.37 -14.64 -15.02
CA LYS A 177 -5.80 -14.36 -14.77
C LYS A 177 -6.47 -15.48 -13.98
N VAL A 178 -6.15 -16.74 -14.29
CA VAL A 178 -6.71 -17.90 -13.58
C VAL A 178 -6.25 -17.91 -12.11
N HIS A 179 -4.96 -17.71 -11.86
CA HIS A 179 -4.43 -17.69 -10.49
C HIS A 179 -4.92 -16.48 -9.69
N GLN A 180 -4.99 -15.30 -10.31
CA GLN A 180 -5.54 -14.11 -9.66
C GLN A 180 -7.02 -14.30 -9.31
N ALA A 181 -7.83 -14.83 -10.23
CA ALA A 181 -9.24 -15.09 -9.96
C ALA A 181 -9.43 -16.10 -8.81
N ALA A 182 -8.56 -17.11 -8.70
CA ALA A 182 -8.59 -18.05 -7.58
C ALA A 182 -8.24 -17.36 -6.24
N LEU A 183 -7.23 -16.49 -6.22
CA LEU A 183 -6.86 -15.72 -5.03
C LEU A 183 -8.00 -14.76 -4.60
N ASP A 184 -8.59 -14.06 -5.56
CA ASP A 184 -9.69 -13.13 -5.32
C ASP A 184 -10.91 -13.86 -4.74
N LEU A 185 -11.24 -15.04 -5.28
CA LEU A 185 -12.32 -15.89 -4.79
C LEU A 185 -12.09 -16.34 -3.34
N GLU A 186 -10.89 -16.81 -3.00
CA GLU A 186 -10.56 -17.23 -1.63
C GLU A 186 -10.58 -16.05 -0.66
N THR A 187 -10.11 -14.87 -1.09
CA THR A 187 -10.13 -13.64 -0.29
C THR A 187 -11.57 -13.18 0.00
N GLN A 188 -12.43 -13.19 -1.03
CA GLN A 188 -13.85 -12.88 -0.87
C GLN A 188 -14.56 -13.88 0.06
N THR A 189 -14.19 -15.16 -0.04
CA THR A 189 -14.70 -16.23 0.82
C THR A 189 -14.30 -15.97 2.28
N LEU A 190 -13.04 -15.64 2.55
CA LEU A 190 -12.55 -15.31 3.88
C LEU A 190 -13.30 -14.11 4.49
N ALA A 191 -13.51 -13.05 3.72
CA ALA A 191 -14.26 -11.88 4.18
C ALA A 191 -15.69 -12.26 4.61
N SER A 192 -16.37 -13.07 3.80
CA SER A 192 -17.72 -13.56 4.10
C SER A 192 -17.76 -14.44 5.36
N LEU A 193 -16.75 -15.31 5.55
CA LEU A 193 -16.61 -16.14 6.75
C LEU A 193 -16.30 -15.31 8.01
N GLN A 194 -15.51 -14.24 7.90
CA GLN A 194 -15.23 -13.32 9.00
C GLN A 194 -16.48 -12.53 9.41
N ASP A 195 -17.31 -12.12 8.45
CA ASP A 195 -18.59 -11.48 8.76
C ASP A 195 -19.57 -12.47 9.41
N ALA A 196 -19.64 -13.71 8.92
CA ALA A 196 -20.37 -14.78 9.58
C ALA A 196 -19.89 -14.97 11.03
N LYS A 197 -18.57 -14.97 11.27
CA LYS A 197 -17.99 -15.07 12.62
C LYS A 197 -18.45 -13.95 13.53
N LYS A 198 -18.45 -12.69 13.07
CA LYS A 198 -18.96 -11.55 13.84
C LYS A 198 -20.43 -11.74 14.23
N MET A 199 -21.27 -12.23 13.32
CA MET A 199 -22.68 -12.51 13.61
C MET A 199 -22.83 -13.62 14.65
N LEU A 200 -22.02 -14.67 14.55
CA LEU A 200 -22.03 -15.77 15.51
C LEU A 200 -21.53 -15.37 16.90
N ASP A 201 -20.49 -14.52 16.97
CA ASP A 201 -19.99 -13.96 18.23
C ASP A 201 -21.06 -13.06 18.89
N ASN A 202 -21.78 -12.26 18.11
CA ASN A 202 -22.91 -11.46 18.60
C ASN A 202 -24.07 -12.35 19.08
N CYS A 203 -24.37 -13.43 18.37
CA CYS A 203 -25.35 -14.43 18.79
C CYS A 203 -24.96 -15.04 20.15
N LEU A 204 -23.70 -15.46 20.30
CA LEU A 204 -23.18 -16.01 21.55
C LEU A 204 -23.26 -15.00 22.69
N HIS A 205 -22.89 -13.75 22.44
CA HIS A 205 -22.96 -12.67 23.44
C HIS A 205 -24.40 -12.46 23.92
N LYS A 206 -25.39 -12.45 23.01
CA LYS A 206 -26.80 -12.30 23.38
C LYS A 206 -27.35 -13.51 24.15
N MET A 207 -26.91 -14.72 23.82
CA MET A 207 -27.25 -15.93 24.58
C MET A 207 -26.64 -15.91 26.00
N GLN A 208 -25.41 -15.42 26.14
CA GLN A 208 -24.77 -15.24 27.45
C GLN A 208 -25.43 -14.13 28.27
N GLU A 209 -25.88 -13.05 27.62
CA GLU A 209 -26.66 -12.00 28.27
C GLU A 209 -27.98 -12.53 28.82
N ALA A 210 -28.67 -13.40 28.07
CA ALA A 210 -29.88 -14.09 28.54
C ALA A 210 -29.58 -14.98 29.76
N GLN A 211 -28.45 -15.71 29.76
CA GLN A 211 -28.03 -16.53 30.88
C GLN A 211 -27.69 -15.70 32.14
N ASN A 212 -26.84 -14.67 32.01
CA ASN A 212 -26.40 -13.85 33.12
C ASN A 212 -27.57 -13.11 33.81
N ARG A 213 -28.56 -12.67 33.01
CA ARG A 213 -29.75 -12.01 33.55
C ARG A 213 -30.61 -12.96 34.39
N ARG A 214 -30.71 -14.22 34.01
CA ARG A 214 -31.34 -15.26 34.83
C ARG A 214 -30.56 -15.52 36.12
N ASP A 215 -29.23 -15.59 36.04
CA ASP A 215 -28.39 -15.87 37.22
C ASP A 215 -28.40 -14.71 38.23
N THR A 216 -28.53 -13.47 37.75
CA THR A 216 -28.53 -12.26 38.59
C THR A 216 -29.90 -11.98 39.21
N ASP A 217 -31.00 -12.36 38.55
CA ASP A 217 -32.36 -12.09 39.01
C ASP A 217 -33.02 -13.33 39.65
N LEU A 218 -32.49 -13.74 40.80
CA LEU A 218 -33.12 -14.73 41.70
C LEU A 218 -34.48 -14.26 42.27
N LEU A 219 -34.90 -13.02 41.96
CA LEU A 219 -36.10 -12.35 42.46
C LEU A 219 -37.09 -12.02 41.32
N SER A 220 -37.34 -12.97 40.42
CA SER A 220 -38.57 -13.16 39.62
C SER A 220 -39.39 -11.88 39.34
N SER A 221 -38.79 -10.89 38.67
CA SER A 221 -39.52 -9.73 38.17
C SER A 221 -40.00 -9.98 36.74
N LYS A 222 -41.25 -9.60 36.42
CA LYS A 222 -41.80 -9.65 35.05
C LYS A 222 -40.93 -8.91 34.02
N THR A 223 -40.08 -7.98 34.46
CA THR A 223 -39.12 -7.30 33.60
C THR A 223 -38.02 -8.25 33.11
N ALA A 224 -37.53 -9.16 33.95
CA ALA A 224 -36.46 -10.09 33.62
C ALA A 224 -36.83 -11.03 32.45
N ASP A 225 -38.06 -11.56 32.48
CA ASP A 225 -38.58 -12.45 31.44
C ASP A 225 -38.67 -11.74 30.07
N MET A 226 -39.11 -10.48 30.07
CA MET A 226 -39.19 -9.67 28.85
C MET A 226 -37.80 -9.42 28.25
N TRP A 227 -36.84 -9.08 29.10
CA TRP A 227 -35.45 -8.84 28.74
C TRP A 227 -34.74 -10.09 28.21
N GLU A 228 -34.99 -11.24 28.83
CA GLU A 228 -34.47 -12.52 28.38
C GLU A 228 -35.07 -12.93 27.03
N SER A 229 -36.38 -12.79 26.87
CA SER A 229 -37.08 -13.01 25.61
C SER A 229 -36.51 -12.14 24.48
N GLN A 230 -36.24 -10.86 24.77
CA GLN A 230 -35.59 -9.95 23.83
C GLN A 230 -34.18 -10.40 23.45
N ALA A 231 -33.38 -10.85 24.42
CA ALA A 231 -32.03 -11.35 24.18
C ALA A 231 -32.01 -12.62 23.32
N ILE A 232 -32.92 -13.56 23.58
CA ILE A 232 -33.09 -14.78 22.76
C ILE A 232 -33.54 -14.44 21.33
N THR A 233 -34.49 -13.51 21.19
CA THR A 233 -34.96 -13.06 19.87
C THR A 233 -33.82 -12.40 19.09
N ALA A 234 -33.01 -11.56 19.73
CA ALA A 234 -31.82 -10.97 19.11
C ALA A 234 -30.81 -12.03 18.69
N ALA A 235 -30.58 -13.06 19.52
CA ALA A 235 -29.71 -14.17 19.18
C ALA A 235 -30.21 -14.96 17.95
N GLN A 236 -31.52 -15.17 17.82
CA GLN A 236 -32.13 -15.81 16.65
C GLN A 236 -31.92 -15.00 15.37
N ILE A 237 -32.09 -13.68 15.43
CA ILE A 237 -31.83 -12.78 14.30
C ILE A 237 -30.36 -12.88 13.87
N PHE A 238 -29.42 -12.85 14.82
CA PHE A 238 -27.99 -13.01 14.50
C PHE A 238 -27.67 -14.39 13.92
N ALA A 239 -28.32 -15.46 14.38
CA ALA A 239 -28.15 -16.80 13.80
C ALA A 239 -28.66 -16.86 12.35
N GLN A 240 -29.79 -16.24 12.03
CA GLN A 240 -30.30 -16.14 10.65
C GLN A 240 -29.35 -15.35 9.75
N HIS A 241 -28.79 -14.24 10.25
CA HIS A 241 -27.78 -13.48 9.51
C HIS A 241 -26.50 -14.28 9.29
N PHE A 242 -26.06 -15.04 10.29
CA PHE A 242 -24.94 -15.96 10.17
C PHE A 242 -25.20 -17.01 9.07
N GLU A 243 -26.37 -17.67 9.07
CA GLU A 243 -26.74 -18.68 8.07
C GLU A 243 -26.74 -18.10 6.65
N SER A 244 -27.29 -16.90 6.47
CA SER A 244 -27.32 -16.21 5.17
C SER A 244 -25.91 -15.83 4.67
N ALA A 245 -25.07 -15.28 5.56
CA ALA A 245 -23.70 -14.92 5.24
C ALA A 245 -22.87 -16.16 4.88
N TYR A 246 -22.99 -17.21 5.68
CA TYR A 246 -22.29 -18.47 5.47
C TYR A 246 -22.75 -19.19 4.20
N ALA A 247 -24.06 -19.25 3.92
CA ALA A 247 -24.61 -19.81 2.69
C ALA A 247 -24.15 -19.03 1.44
N THR A 248 -23.86 -17.74 1.58
CA THR A 248 -23.27 -16.94 0.50
C THR A 248 -21.81 -17.34 0.26
N ALA A 249 -21.01 -17.49 1.32
CA ALA A 249 -19.63 -17.98 1.23
C ALA A 249 -19.55 -19.39 0.61
N GLN A 250 -20.47 -20.28 0.97
CA GLN A 250 -20.53 -21.65 0.44
C GLN A 250 -20.96 -21.70 -1.03
N ARG A 251 -21.88 -20.81 -1.46
CA ARG A 251 -22.30 -20.70 -2.86
C ARG A 251 -21.19 -20.14 -3.74
N SER A 252 -20.41 -19.18 -3.25
CA SER A 252 -19.27 -18.65 -4.00
C SER A 252 -18.14 -19.66 -4.07
N ASN A 253 -17.85 -20.37 -2.98
CA ASN A 253 -16.73 -21.32 -2.93
C ASN A 253 -17.19 -22.69 -2.37
N PRO A 254 -17.34 -23.71 -3.25
CA PRO A 254 -17.77 -25.04 -2.83
C PRO A 254 -16.72 -25.80 -1.99
N ALA A 255 -15.50 -25.28 -1.86
CA ALA A 255 -14.45 -25.84 -1.01
C ALA A 255 -14.66 -25.54 0.50
N VAL A 256 -15.66 -24.73 0.85
CA VAL A 256 -16.05 -24.47 2.25
C VAL A 256 -16.89 -25.65 2.76
N ASN A 257 -16.45 -26.29 3.85
CA ASN A 257 -17.15 -27.44 4.41
C ASN A 257 -18.37 -27.01 5.21
N ALA A 258 -19.49 -27.73 5.04
CA ALA A 258 -20.72 -27.51 5.78
C ALA A 258 -20.51 -27.50 7.31
N LEU A 259 -21.14 -26.55 7.99
CA LEU A 259 -21.07 -26.39 9.44
C LEU A 259 -22.21 -27.12 10.16
N PRO A 260 -22.03 -27.44 11.46
CA PRO A 260 -23.12 -27.92 12.31
C PRO A 260 -24.29 -26.93 12.35
N VAL A 261 -25.52 -27.45 12.42
CA VAL A 261 -26.73 -26.62 12.52
C VAL A 261 -26.84 -26.02 13.91
N ILE A 262 -27.11 -24.72 13.99
CA ILE A 262 -27.33 -24.02 15.26
C ILE A 262 -28.73 -24.34 15.78
N THR A 263 -28.81 -24.93 16.97
CA THR A 263 -30.09 -25.19 17.65
C THR A 263 -30.33 -24.16 18.73
N LEU A 264 -31.10 -23.11 18.43
CA LEU A 264 -31.51 -22.11 19.42
C LEU A 264 -32.89 -22.43 20.03
N PRO A 265 -33.13 -22.04 21.30
CA PRO A 265 -34.46 -22.09 21.88
C PRO A 265 -35.40 -21.19 21.08
N LYS A 266 -36.57 -21.72 20.71
CA LYS A 266 -37.65 -20.93 20.09
C LYS A 266 -38.41 -20.19 21.19
N THR A 267 -38.76 -18.94 20.93
CA THR A 267 -39.56 -18.13 21.85
C THR A 267 -40.99 -18.14 21.34
N ASP A 268 -41.89 -18.88 21.99
CA ASP A 268 -43.31 -18.85 21.61
C ASP A 268 -43.98 -17.62 22.26
N PRO A 269 -44.51 -16.66 21.47
CA PRO A 269 -45.10 -15.44 22.00
C PRO A 269 -46.42 -15.70 22.75
N ASN A 270 -47.05 -16.87 22.56
CA ASN A 270 -48.30 -17.28 23.20
C ASN A 270 -48.09 -18.23 24.40
N GLU A 271 -46.84 -18.58 24.73
CA GLU A 271 -46.57 -19.42 25.89
C GLU A 271 -46.68 -18.55 27.15
N VAL A 272 -47.87 -18.58 27.76
CA VAL A 272 -48.15 -17.87 29.00
C VAL A 272 -47.31 -18.52 30.11
N ARG A 273 -46.16 -17.92 30.43
CA ARG A 273 -45.25 -18.34 31.51
C ARG A 273 -45.87 -18.06 32.88
N PHE A 274 -46.91 -18.81 33.25
CA PHE A 274 -47.39 -18.85 34.63
C PHE A 274 -46.56 -19.89 35.41
N ASN A 275 -45.71 -19.41 36.32
CA ASN A 275 -45.17 -20.14 37.46
C ASN A 275 -44.42 -21.45 37.19
N ASN A 276 -43.21 -21.37 36.61
CA ASN A 276 -42.25 -22.46 36.78
C ASN A 276 -40.82 -21.92 36.96
N ILE A 277 -40.62 -21.29 38.12
CA ILE A 277 -39.34 -20.75 38.63
C ILE A 277 -38.23 -21.84 38.72
N TRP A 278 -38.58 -23.13 38.54
CA TRP A 278 -37.68 -24.28 38.58
C TRP A 278 -37.62 -25.11 37.30
N ASP A 279 -38.06 -24.59 36.15
CA ASP A 279 -38.06 -25.39 34.92
C ASP A 279 -36.64 -25.61 34.38
N ASN A 280 -36.00 -26.68 34.87
CA ASN A 280 -34.72 -27.20 34.41
C ASN A 280 -34.66 -27.35 32.89
N GLU A 281 -35.81 -27.50 32.24
CA GLU A 281 -35.89 -27.68 30.80
C GLU A 281 -35.50 -26.40 30.03
N GLN A 282 -35.99 -25.22 30.42
CA GLN A 282 -35.62 -23.99 29.73
C GLN A 282 -34.13 -23.63 29.94
N VAL A 283 -33.61 -23.83 31.16
CA VAL A 283 -32.18 -23.65 31.46
C VAL A 283 -31.35 -24.59 30.60
N ARG A 284 -31.77 -25.86 30.47
CA ARG A 284 -31.14 -26.84 29.57
C ARG A 284 -31.19 -26.40 28.11
N ARG A 285 -32.30 -25.83 27.63
CA ARG A 285 -32.42 -25.34 26.24
C ARG A 285 -31.48 -24.17 25.96
N VAL A 286 -31.38 -23.19 26.86
CA VAL A 286 -30.44 -22.05 26.71
C VAL A 286 -29.00 -22.54 26.73
N TRP A 287 -28.65 -23.45 27.64
CA TRP A 287 -27.31 -24.03 27.72
C TRP A 287 -26.96 -24.89 26.49
N ALA A 288 -27.92 -25.67 25.99
CA ALA A 288 -27.78 -26.42 24.74
C ALA A 288 -27.56 -25.47 23.55
N GLY A 289 -28.30 -24.36 23.49
CA GLY A 289 -28.10 -23.33 22.47
C GLY A 289 -26.72 -22.68 22.54
N ILE A 290 -26.24 -22.31 23.73
CA ILE A 290 -24.88 -21.78 23.92
C ILE A 290 -23.83 -22.80 23.47
N SER A 291 -24.03 -24.08 23.81
CA SER A 291 -23.11 -25.16 23.44
C SER A 291 -23.08 -25.38 21.93
N SER A 292 -24.24 -25.39 21.26
CA SER A 292 -24.38 -25.50 19.81
C SER A 292 -23.74 -24.32 19.07
N VAL A 293 -23.95 -23.09 19.54
CA VAL A 293 -23.31 -21.88 18.97
C VAL A 293 -21.78 -21.96 19.13
N LYS A 294 -21.27 -22.40 20.29
CA LYS A 294 -19.83 -22.58 20.52
C LYS A 294 -19.22 -23.66 19.63
N GLU A 295 -19.91 -24.78 19.45
CA GLU A 295 -19.45 -25.86 18.56
C GLU A 295 -19.36 -25.39 17.11
N THR A 296 -20.42 -24.73 16.63
CA THR A 296 -20.45 -24.10 15.30
C THR A 296 -19.33 -23.05 15.16
N GLY A 297 -19.08 -22.27 16.21
CA GLY A 297 -18.01 -21.27 16.23
C GLY A 297 -16.61 -21.87 16.13
N ARG A 298 -16.36 -23.01 16.78
CA ARG A 298 -15.10 -23.75 16.63
C ARG A 298 -14.94 -24.27 15.20
N ALA A 299 -15.99 -24.86 14.63
CA ALA A 299 -15.98 -25.36 13.26
C ALA A 299 -15.74 -24.22 12.24
N LEU A 300 -16.38 -23.07 12.44
CA LEU A 300 -16.16 -21.88 11.62
C LEU A 300 -14.73 -21.35 11.72
N CYS A 301 -14.14 -21.29 12.92
CA CYS A 301 -12.75 -20.90 13.10
C CYS A 301 -11.80 -21.83 12.34
N LEU A 302 -12.06 -23.15 12.35
CA LEU A 302 -11.27 -24.10 11.57
C LEU A 302 -11.39 -23.85 10.05
N GLU A 303 -12.59 -23.55 9.55
CA GLU A 303 -12.79 -23.20 8.15
C GLU A 303 -12.13 -21.87 7.76
N ILE A 304 -12.11 -20.88 8.65
CA ILE A 304 -11.37 -19.63 8.47
C ILE A 304 -9.88 -19.92 8.31
N THR A 305 -9.29 -20.70 9.23
CA THR A 305 -7.87 -21.10 9.13
C THR A 305 -7.57 -21.88 7.85
N ARG A 306 -8.44 -22.81 7.44
CA ARG A 306 -8.30 -23.53 6.17
C ARG A 306 -8.35 -22.59 4.96
N THR A 307 -9.20 -21.57 5.01
CA THR A 307 -9.31 -20.55 3.95
C THR A 307 -8.05 -19.68 3.90
N GLU A 308 -7.52 -19.28 5.05
CA GLU A 308 -6.23 -18.55 5.14
C GLU A 308 -5.08 -19.38 4.56
N GLU A 309 -5.05 -20.69 4.81
CA GLU A 309 -4.07 -21.59 4.18
C GLU A 309 -4.24 -21.67 2.65
N ARG A 310 -5.49 -21.71 2.15
CA ARG A 310 -5.76 -21.68 0.70
C ARG A 310 -5.31 -20.37 0.07
N ILE A 311 -5.54 -19.23 0.73
CA ILE A 311 -5.07 -17.91 0.29
C ILE A 311 -3.55 -17.94 0.17
N LYS A 312 -2.81 -18.38 1.21
CA LYS A 312 -1.34 -18.46 1.15
C LYS A 312 -0.85 -19.30 -0.02
N ARG A 313 -1.46 -20.48 -0.25
CA ARG A 313 -1.12 -21.33 -1.40
C ARG A 313 -1.46 -20.70 -2.75
N ALA A 314 -2.47 -19.84 -2.81
CA ALA A 314 -2.81 -19.09 -4.01
C ALA A 314 -1.82 -17.94 -4.24
N GLU A 315 -1.45 -17.20 -3.20
CA GLU A 315 -0.41 -16.16 -3.23
C GLU A 315 0.93 -16.71 -3.73
N GLU A 316 1.35 -17.87 -3.19
CA GLU A 316 2.56 -18.60 -3.62
C GLU A 316 2.56 -18.94 -5.12
N LYS A 317 1.40 -19.05 -5.76
CA LYS A 317 1.27 -19.33 -7.20
C LYS A 317 1.17 -18.07 -8.04
N VAL A 318 0.56 -17.01 -7.51
CA VAL A 318 0.40 -15.74 -8.24
C VAL A 318 1.75 -15.07 -8.48
N GLU A 319 2.64 -15.07 -7.48
CA GLU A 319 3.97 -14.43 -7.58
C GLU A 319 4.82 -14.96 -8.75
N PRO A 320 5.13 -16.27 -8.86
CA PRO A 320 5.97 -16.78 -9.94
C PRO A 320 5.35 -16.58 -11.34
N VAL A 321 4.01 -16.65 -11.44
CA VAL A 321 3.30 -16.43 -12.71
C VAL A 321 3.34 -14.95 -13.09
N ALA A 322 3.20 -14.03 -12.14
CA ALA A 322 3.35 -12.60 -12.36
C ALA A 322 4.78 -12.23 -12.80
N GLU A 323 5.79 -12.85 -12.19
CA GLU A 323 7.19 -12.71 -12.62
C GLU A 323 7.42 -13.26 -14.03
N ALA A 324 6.88 -14.45 -14.33
CA ALA A 324 6.98 -15.06 -15.65
C ALA A 324 6.31 -14.20 -16.74
N LEU A 325 5.15 -13.61 -16.44
CA LEU A 325 4.46 -12.67 -17.33
C LEU A 325 5.29 -11.39 -17.53
N THR A 326 5.84 -10.82 -16.46
CA THR A 326 6.69 -9.62 -16.53
C THR A 326 7.93 -9.89 -17.38
N ARG A 327 8.58 -11.03 -17.18
CA ARG A 327 9.73 -11.46 -17.99
C ARG A 327 9.37 -11.69 -19.45
N ALA A 328 8.23 -12.34 -19.73
CA ALA A 328 7.77 -12.56 -21.10
C ALA A 328 7.49 -11.24 -21.84
N ARG A 329 6.81 -10.29 -21.18
CA ARG A 329 6.56 -8.94 -21.73
C ARG A 329 7.86 -8.17 -21.98
N ALA A 330 8.81 -8.25 -21.06
CA ALA A 330 10.13 -7.62 -21.22
C ALA A 330 10.90 -8.22 -22.40
N ASN A 331 10.88 -9.55 -22.55
CA ASN A 331 11.51 -10.24 -23.67
C ASN A 331 10.88 -9.85 -25.01
N LEU A 332 9.54 -9.81 -25.09
CA LEU A 332 8.82 -9.38 -26.29
C LEU A 332 9.19 -7.94 -26.66
N LEU A 333 9.18 -7.03 -25.69
CA LEU A 333 9.52 -5.62 -25.93
C LEU A 333 10.99 -5.45 -26.35
N ALA A 334 11.92 -6.17 -25.72
CA ALA A 334 13.33 -6.15 -26.10
C ALA A 334 13.54 -6.70 -27.52
N PHE A 335 12.85 -7.78 -27.88
CA PHE A 335 12.88 -8.34 -29.23
C PHE A 335 12.34 -7.34 -30.26
N ARG A 336 11.18 -6.72 -30.00
CA ARG A 336 10.59 -5.72 -30.89
C ARG A 336 11.50 -4.51 -31.06
N LYS A 337 12.11 -4.01 -29.96
CA LYS A 337 13.06 -2.90 -30.01
C LYS A 337 14.29 -3.23 -30.87
N THR A 338 14.94 -4.36 -30.60
CA THR A 338 16.15 -4.78 -31.35
C THR A 338 15.84 -5.04 -32.83
N THR A 339 14.70 -5.67 -33.11
CA THR A 339 14.24 -5.91 -34.49
C THR A 339 13.95 -4.58 -35.19
N PHE A 340 13.25 -3.65 -34.54
CA PHE A 340 12.97 -2.33 -35.08
C PHE A 340 14.26 -1.57 -35.43
N GLU A 341 15.24 -1.55 -34.52
CA GLU A 341 16.54 -0.90 -34.74
C GLU A 341 17.34 -1.55 -35.88
N ALA A 342 17.29 -2.88 -35.99
CA ALA A 342 17.93 -3.62 -37.10
C ALA A 342 17.32 -3.26 -38.46
N PHE A 343 16.00 -3.15 -38.56
CA PHE A 343 15.34 -2.72 -39.81
C PHE A 343 15.53 -1.22 -40.09
N ALA A 344 15.55 -0.37 -39.05
CA ALA A 344 15.77 1.06 -39.21
C ALA A 344 17.18 1.37 -39.73
N SER A 345 18.21 0.64 -39.26
CA SER A 345 19.59 0.79 -39.75
C SER A 345 19.77 0.29 -41.19
N GLN A 346 19.03 -0.73 -41.63
CA GLN A 346 19.06 -1.20 -43.03
C GLN A 346 18.29 -0.28 -44.00
N ALA A 347 17.29 0.44 -43.51
CA ALA A 347 16.50 1.39 -44.29
C ALA A 347 17.16 2.79 -44.39
N ALA A 348 18.29 3.03 -43.70
CA ALA A 348 19.07 4.24 -43.87
C ALA A 348 19.64 4.26 -45.30
N PRO A 349 19.39 5.31 -46.10
CA PRO A 349 19.94 5.40 -47.45
C PRO A 349 21.47 5.33 -47.39
N PRO A 350 22.15 4.63 -48.32
CA PRO A 350 23.61 4.64 -48.36
C PRO A 350 24.11 6.08 -48.46
N ASP A 351 25.05 6.45 -47.60
CA ASP A 351 25.75 7.73 -47.65
C ASP A 351 26.48 7.80 -49.01
N TYR A 352 25.89 8.50 -49.99
CA TYR A 352 26.53 8.77 -51.28
C TYR A 352 27.56 9.91 -51.17
N THR A 353 28.36 9.92 -50.11
CA THR A 353 29.39 10.93 -49.89
C THR A 353 30.77 10.31 -49.71
N GLU A 354 31.24 9.52 -50.69
CA GLU A 354 32.69 9.25 -50.76
C GLU A 354 33.28 8.90 -52.14
N GLU A 355 32.54 8.95 -53.26
CA GLU A 355 33.13 8.72 -54.61
C GLU A 355 33.16 9.95 -55.54
N ALA A 356 32.59 11.09 -55.15
CA ALA A 356 32.56 12.28 -56.02
C ALA A 356 33.77 13.24 -55.88
N HIS A 357 34.70 13.00 -54.94
CA HIS A 357 35.84 13.90 -54.73
C HIS A 357 37.22 13.36 -55.18
N ALA A 358 37.31 12.16 -55.74
CA ALA A 358 38.57 11.63 -56.28
C ALA A 358 38.88 12.05 -57.74
N ALA A 359 37.99 12.79 -58.42
CA ALA A 359 38.16 13.17 -59.83
C ALA A 359 38.59 14.63 -60.09
N ALA A 360 38.83 15.44 -59.05
CA ALA A 360 39.08 16.89 -59.21
C ALA A 360 40.45 17.38 -58.68
N ALA A 361 41.46 16.50 -58.61
CA ALA A 361 42.83 16.87 -58.24
C ALA A 361 43.86 16.40 -59.28
N ALA A 362 43.66 16.77 -60.54
CA ALA A 362 44.74 16.77 -61.53
C ALA A 362 45.34 18.18 -61.60
N PRO A 363 46.65 18.37 -61.34
CA PRO A 363 47.30 19.68 -61.48
C PRO A 363 47.29 20.12 -62.96
N PRO A 364 47.14 21.44 -63.24
CA PRO A 364 47.16 21.94 -64.60
C PRO A 364 48.55 21.73 -65.25
N PRO A 365 48.60 21.46 -66.57
CA PRO A 365 49.87 21.26 -67.29
C PRO A 365 50.69 22.56 -67.34
N PRO A 366 52.04 22.46 -67.33
CA PRO A 366 52.92 23.62 -67.38
C PRO A 366 52.84 24.35 -68.73
N PRO A 367 53.11 25.67 -68.76
CA PRO A 367 53.07 26.47 -69.98
C PRO A 367 54.18 26.06 -70.98
N PRO A 368 53.93 26.18 -72.29
CA PRO A 368 54.88 25.79 -73.32
C PRO A 368 56.12 26.70 -73.34
N GLU A 369 57.29 26.08 -73.49
CA GLU A 369 58.59 26.75 -73.61
C GLU A 369 58.70 27.57 -74.91
N PRO A 370 59.41 28.73 -74.88
CA PRO A 370 59.63 29.54 -76.06
C PRO A 370 60.57 28.85 -77.06
N VAL A 371 60.08 28.68 -78.28
CA VAL A 371 60.83 28.16 -79.42
C VAL A 371 61.94 29.15 -79.80
N ASN A 372 63.19 28.71 -79.61
CA ASN A 372 64.38 29.37 -80.12
C ASN A 372 64.33 29.43 -81.66
N ALA A 373 64.40 30.65 -82.20
CA ALA A 373 64.61 30.90 -83.62
C ALA A 373 66.04 30.47 -84.03
N PRO A 374 66.22 29.80 -85.18
CA PRO A 374 67.54 29.66 -85.79
C PRO A 374 67.94 30.92 -86.58
N PRO A 375 69.25 31.18 -86.71
CA PRO A 375 69.79 32.44 -87.21
C PRO A 375 69.82 32.54 -88.74
N TYR A 376 69.90 33.78 -89.19
CA TYR A 376 70.18 34.25 -90.55
C TYR A 376 71.15 33.39 -91.37
N ALA A 377 70.74 33.05 -92.60
CA ALA A 377 71.56 33.09 -93.81
C ALA A 377 70.64 33.16 -95.04
#